data_AF-A0A0C2H9S4-F1
#
_entry.id   AF-A0A0C2H9S4-F1
#
_cell.length_a   1.000
_cell.length_b   1.000
_cell.length_c   1.000
_cell.angle_alpha   90.00
_cell.angle_beta   90.00
_cell.angle_gamma   90.00
#
_symmetry.space_group_name_H-M   'P 1'
#
loop_
_entity.id
_entity.type
_entity.pdbx_description
1 polymer ?
#
loop_
_entity_poly.entity_id
_entity_poly.type
_entity_poly.pdbx_seq_one_letter_code
_entity_poly.pdbx_strand_id
1 'polypeptide(L)'
;MPRPGRKADRPQSSRDQRLLASIQSTLRGGAPLPNQHLRTERPKKVVEPVEELNDLDSIITQITDLKIRADRSALQIKRNISACGFLTQMGEDEWNEMCKSLITAALSDGETDFVVDLFIPLMEYDIFCEVMCTELMTLCSAFVMDGPSGIGNIPAFLAAILCANWPRNMSKAIDTINPILYTAVSVIKGWLLVLEEDNELEEIQYSAVDLAIGSFLEDLHFQASHRQFTNNQLQLANLRFFFNF
;
A
#
# COMPACT_ATOMS: atom_id res chain seq x y z
N MET A 1 -58.76 34.28 -44.82
CA MET A 1 -57.49 33.84 -45.44
C MET A 1 -56.41 33.75 -44.35
N PRO A 2 -55.43 32.82 -44.41
CA PRO A 2 -55.38 31.74 -43.40
C PRO A 2 -54.06 31.58 -42.59
N ARG A 3 -54.04 30.58 -41.67
CA ARG A 3 -52.91 30.01 -40.88
C ARG A 3 -52.15 28.91 -41.67
N PRO A 4 -50.92 28.42 -41.31
CA PRO A 4 -50.34 28.13 -39.97
C PRO A 4 -48.88 28.66 -39.76
N GLY A 5 -48.05 28.29 -38.76
CA GLY A 5 -48.24 27.57 -37.47
C GLY A 5 -47.24 26.40 -37.17
N ARG A 6 -46.76 26.29 -35.90
CA ARG A 6 -45.74 25.33 -35.31
C ARG A 6 -44.25 25.74 -35.50
N LYS A 7 -43.29 25.48 -34.58
CA LYS A 7 -43.29 24.98 -33.16
C LYS A 7 -41.91 25.23 -32.47
N ALA A 8 -41.90 25.46 -31.14
CA ALA A 8 -40.78 25.32 -30.18
C ALA A 8 -39.52 26.23 -30.42
N ASP A 9 -38.67 26.60 -29.46
CA ASP A 9 -38.53 26.39 -28.00
C ASP A 9 -37.66 27.57 -27.43
N ARG A 10 -37.29 27.80 -26.16
CA ARG A 10 -37.50 27.19 -24.82
C ARG A 10 -37.26 28.27 -23.73
N PRO A 11 -37.93 28.29 -22.56
CA PRO A 11 -37.64 29.27 -21.49
C PRO A 11 -36.47 28.84 -20.58
N GLN A 12 -35.52 29.75 -20.36
CA GLN A 12 -34.27 29.53 -19.62
C GLN A 12 -34.22 30.41 -18.35
N SER A 13 -34.84 29.97 -17.24
CA SER A 13 -34.91 30.79 -16.02
C SER A 13 -35.02 30.07 -14.65
N SER A 14 -35.17 28.74 -14.59
CA SER A 14 -35.43 28.05 -13.32
C SER A 14 -34.22 27.88 -12.40
N ARG A 15 -32.99 27.94 -12.94
CA ARG A 15 -31.75 27.77 -12.17
C ARG A 15 -31.35 29.06 -11.45
N ASP A 16 -31.46 30.19 -12.14
CA ASP A 16 -31.06 31.51 -11.64
C ASP A 16 -32.09 32.05 -10.63
N GLN A 17 -33.38 31.75 -10.82
CA GLN A 17 -34.41 31.99 -9.79
C GLN A 17 -34.12 31.23 -8.49
N ARG A 18 -33.60 29.99 -8.54
CA ARG A 18 -33.20 29.25 -7.33
C ARG A 18 -31.97 29.85 -6.66
N LEU A 19 -30.98 30.30 -7.42
CA LEU A 19 -29.79 30.98 -6.88
C LEU A 19 -30.17 32.28 -6.18
N LEU A 20 -30.97 33.13 -6.83
CA LEU A 20 -31.45 34.39 -6.25
C LEU A 20 -32.32 34.16 -5.00
N ALA A 21 -33.18 33.13 -5.00
CA ALA A 21 -33.96 32.75 -3.81
C ALA A 21 -33.05 32.28 -2.65
N SER A 22 -31.99 31.52 -2.93
CA SER A 22 -31.06 31.09 -1.88
C SER A 22 -30.26 32.26 -1.28
N ILE A 23 -29.84 33.23 -2.09
CA ILE A 23 -29.14 34.44 -1.64
C ILE A 23 -30.08 35.32 -0.78
N GLN A 24 -31.35 35.48 -1.18
CA GLN A 24 -32.35 36.21 -0.39
C GLN A 24 -32.64 35.53 0.96
N SER A 25 -32.58 34.20 1.01
CA SER A 25 -32.74 33.43 2.25
C SER A 25 -31.61 33.69 3.26
N THR A 26 -30.37 33.84 2.80
CA THR A 26 -29.21 34.10 3.68
C THR A 26 -29.19 35.52 4.25
N LEU A 27 -29.80 36.50 3.57
CA LEU A 27 -29.74 37.92 3.96
C LEU A 27 -30.86 38.40 4.90
N ARG A 28 -31.87 37.59 5.19
CA ARG A 28 -33.00 37.97 6.07
C ARG A 28 -33.00 37.21 7.40
N GLY A 29 -32.01 37.52 8.25
CA GLY A 29 -32.08 37.17 9.67
C GLY A 29 -33.10 38.05 10.41
N GLY A 30 -34.33 37.57 10.62
CA GLY A 30 -35.32 38.25 11.46
C GLY A 30 -36.77 37.76 11.31
N ALA A 31 -37.34 37.31 12.44
CA ALA A 31 -38.73 36.88 12.67
C ALA A 31 -39.20 35.57 11.98
N PRO A 32 -40.05 34.75 12.64
CA PRO A 32 -40.47 33.44 12.13
C PRO A 32 -41.83 33.44 11.39
N LEU A 33 -42.02 32.45 10.52
CA LEU A 33 -43.33 32.02 10.01
C LEU A 33 -43.49 30.50 10.15
N PRO A 34 -44.72 29.97 10.32
CA PRO A 34 -44.92 28.60 10.78
C PRO A 34 -44.87 27.55 9.67
N ASN A 35 -44.23 26.43 10.00
CA ASN A 35 -44.63 25.05 9.68
C ASN A 35 -45.20 24.75 8.28
N GLN A 36 -44.44 24.01 7.45
CA GLN A 36 -44.77 22.60 7.16
C GLN A 36 -43.71 21.85 6.31
N HIS A 37 -43.80 20.51 6.42
CA HIS A 37 -43.15 19.44 5.65
C HIS A 37 -41.69 19.04 5.92
N LEU A 38 -41.59 17.88 6.59
CA LEU A 38 -40.73 16.76 6.20
C LEU A 38 -39.22 17.07 6.07
N ARG A 39 -38.67 17.71 7.12
CA ARG A 39 -37.31 17.35 7.54
C ARG A 39 -37.34 15.88 8.00
N THR A 40 -36.92 14.97 7.13
CA THR A 40 -36.46 13.66 7.59
C THR A 40 -35.34 13.92 8.60
N GLU A 41 -35.59 13.67 9.89
CA GLU A 41 -34.49 13.59 10.82
C GLU A 41 -33.59 12.48 10.32
N ARG A 42 -32.33 12.80 10.01
CA ARG A 42 -31.29 11.76 10.01
C ARG A 42 -31.42 11.10 11.39
N PRO A 43 -31.63 9.77 11.48
CA PRO A 43 -31.80 9.13 12.77
C PRO A 43 -30.62 9.55 13.63
N LYS A 44 -30.90 10.08 14.83
CA LYS A 44 -29.84 10.38 15.81
C LYS A 44 -29.10 9.06 15.98
N LYS A 45 -27.87 8.97 15.44
CA LYS A 45 -27.08 7.74 15.52
C LYS A 45 -26.94 7.46 17.00
N VAL A 46 -27.63 6.43 17.48
CA VAL A 46 -27.55 6.02 18.87
C VAL A 46 -26.08 5.74 19.10
N VAL A 47 -25.47 6.52 19.98
CA VAL A 47 -24.11 6.25 20.41
C VAL A 47 -24.28 5.07 21.35
N GLU A 48 -24.12 3.87 20.79
CA GLU A 48 -24.05 2.64 21.55
C GLU A 48 -23.03 2.83 22.67
N PRO A 49 -23.34 2.39 23.90
CA PRO A 49 -22.42 2.53 25.02
C PRO A 49 -21.09 1.86 24.66
N VAL A 50 -20.01 2.46 25.15
CA VAL A 50 -18.69 1.83 25.11
C VAL A 50 -18.77 0.53 25.90
N GLU A 51 -18.22 -0.54 25.34
CA GLU A 51 -18.19 -1.84 25.98
C GLU A 51 -16.94 -1.96 26.87
N GLU A 52 -17.12 -2.41 28.12
CA GLU A 52 -16.03 -2.55 29.09
C GLU A 52 -15.17 -3.78 28.76
N LEU A 53 -14.11 -3.55 27.99
CA LEU A 53 -13.04 -4.52 27.73
C LEU A 53 -12.09 -4.56 28.93
N ASN A 54 -12.07 -5.70 29.64
CA ASN A 54 -11.38 -5.88 30.93
C ASN A 54 -10.27 -6.93 30.91
N ASP A 55 -10.04 -7.59 29.78
CA ASP A 55 -9.10 -8.70 29.60
C ASP A 55 -8.66 -8.81 28.12
N LEU A 56 -7.53 -9.48 27.89
CA LEU A 56 -6.92 -9.65 26.56
C LEU A 56 -7.80 -10.47 25.60
N ASP A 57 -8.39 -11.56 26.07
CA ASP A 57 -9.26 -12.45 25.28
C ASP A 57 -10.43 -11.65 24.67
N SER A 58 -11.08 -10.79 25.45
CA SER A 58 -12.18 -9.94 24.99
C SER A 58 -11.74 -8.93 23.93
N ILE A 59 -10.53 -8.36 24.06
CA ILE A 59 -9.95 -7.43 23.07
C ILE A 59 -9.66 -8.16 21.76
N ILE A 60 -8.94 -9.28 21.83
CA ILE A 60 -8.61 -10.12 20.66
C ILE A 60 -9.89 -10.62 19.98
N THR A 61 -10.90 -11.04 20.75
CA THR A 61 -12.18 -11.50 20.22
C THR A 61 -12.94 -10.39 19.49
N GLN A 62 -12.93 -9.13 19.97
CA GLN A 62 -13.52 -8.01 19.23
C GLN A 62 -12.76 -7.66 17.94
N ILE A 63 -11.46 -7.96 17.86
CA ILE A 63 -10.64 -7.73 16.66
C ILE A 63 -10.83 -8.86 15.64
N THR A 64 -10.89 -10.12 16.08
CA THR A 64 -10.78 -11.30 15.22
C THR A 64 -12.13 -11.96 14.86
N ASP A 65 -13.11 -12.05 15.75
CA ASP A 65 -14.36 -12.75 15.44
C ASP A 65 -15.23 -11.95 14.43
N LEU A 66 -15.25 -12.47 13.20
CA LEU A 66 -16.01 -11.94 12.06
C LEU A 66 -17.51 -11.74 12.37
N LYS A 67 -18.11 -12.55 13.25
CA LYS A 67 -19.52 -12.42 13.65
C LYS A 67 -19.70 -11.19 14.55
N ILE A 68 -18.81 -11.05 15.53
CA ILE A 68 -18.78 -9.89 16.41
C ILE A 68 -18.50 -8.61 15.61
N ARG A 69 -17.66 -8.63 14.57
CA ARG A 69 -17.47 -7.47 13.67
C ARG A 69 -18.64 -7.23 12.71
N ALA A 70 -19.47 -8.24 12.41
CA ALA A 70 -20.70 -8.06 11.66
C ALA A 70 -21.78 -7.36 12.52
N ASP A 71 -21.85 -7.67 13.81
CA ASP A 71 -22.75 -7.02 14.77
C ASP A 71 -22.23 -5.64 15.25
N ARG A 72 -20.91 -5.50 15.46
CA ARG A 72 -20.24 -4.28 15.94
C ARG A 72 -19.47 -3.60 14.81
N SER A 73 -19.93 -2.43 14.36
CA SER A 73 -19.21 -1.65 13.33
C SER A 73 -17.76 -1.33 13.76
N ALA A 74 -16.81 -1.32 12.81
CA ALA A 74 -15.40 -0.99 13.05
C ALA A 74 -15.17 0.28 13.89
N LEU A 75 -16.00 1.32 13.69
CA LEU A 75 -15.95 2.56 14.46
C LEU A 75 -16.30 2.36 15.95
N GLN A 76 -17.14 1.38 16.29
CA GLN A 76 -17.48 1.05 17.68
C GLN A 76 -16.37 0.20 18.32
N ILE A 77 -15.79 -0.78 17.61
CA ILE A 77 -14.64 -1.54 18.11
C ILE A 77 -13.45 -0.61 18.38
N LYS A 78 -13.15 0.31 17.45
CA LYS A 78 -12.13 1.35 17.63
C LYS A 78 -12.39 2.22 18.88
N ARG A 79 -13.65 2.54 19.20
CA ARG A 79 -14.02 3.26 20.44
C ARG A 79 -13.88 2.43 21.71
N ASN A 80 -14.26 1.15 21.67
CA ASN A 80 -14.09 0.23 22.79
C ASN A 80 -12.60 0.12 23.14
N ILE A 81 -11.74 -0.07 22.13
CA ILE A 81 -10.28 -0.11 22.29
C ILE A 81 -9.74 1.24 22.80
N SER A 82 -10.14 2.39 22.22
CA SER A 82 -9.75 3.74 22.71
C SER A 82 -10.21 4.09 24.14
N ALA A 83 -11.07 3.27 24.75
CA ALA A 83 -11.57 3.45 26.12
C ALA A 83 -11.22 2.28 27.05
N CYS A 84 -10.46 1.29 26.55
CA CYS A 84 -10.10 0.09 27.29
C CYS A 84 -8.97 0.39 28.29
N GLY A 85 -9.32 0.53 29.57
CA GLY A 85 -8.34 0.77 30.63
C GLY A 85 -7.37 -0.40 30.86
N PHE A 86 -7.71 -1.62 30.43
CA PHE A 86 -6.84 -2.80 30.54
C PHE A 86 -5.55 -2.66 29.73
N LEU A 87 -5.56 -1.95 28.59
CA LEU A 87 -4.35 -1.69 27.78
C LEU A 87 -3.21 -1.04 28.59
N THR A 88 -3.54 -0.22 29.59
CA THR A 88 -2.54 0.42 30.48
C THR A 88 -1.85 -0.53 31.45
N GLN A 89 -2.34 -1.77 31.57
CA GLN A 89 -1.87 -2.80 32.50
C GLN A 89 -1.17 -3.97 31.79
N MET A 90 -1.29 -4.07 30.46
CA MET A 90 -0.74 -5.16 29.66
C MET A 90 0.79 -5.20 29.65
N GLY A 91 1.34 -6.38 29.93
CA GLY A 91 2.76 -6.70 29.81
C GLY A 91 3.20 -7.01 28.38
N GLU A 92 4.51 -7.18 28.19
CA GLU A 92 5.13 -7.43 26.88
C GLU A 92 4.59 -8.70 26.19
N ASP A 93 4.33 -9.77 26.94
CA ASP A 93 3.74 -11.03 26.42
C ASP A 93 2.31 -10.81 25.88
N GLU A 94 1.50 -10.01 26.58
CA GLU A 94 0.12 -9.70 26.18
C GLU A 94 0.08 -8.78 24.96
N TRP A 95 1.02 -7.82 24.87
CA TRP A 95 1.22 -7.01 23.67
C TRP A 95 1.71 -7.85 22.48
N ASN A 96 2.57 -8.84 22.72
CA ASN A 96 3.02 -9.80 21.70
C ASN A 96 1.84 -10.57 21.11
N GLU A 97 0.97 -11.13 21.94
CA GLU A 97 -0.22 -11.88 21.50
C GLU A 97 -1.24 -10.97 20.78
N MET A 98 -1.43 -9.73 21.26
CA MET A 98 -2.27 -8.74 20.59
C MET A 98 -1.72 -8.34 19.21
N CYS A 99 -0.41 -8.12 19.07
CA CYS A 99 0.21 -7.76 17.79
C CYS A 99 0.13 -8.91 16.77
N LYS A 100 0.36 -10.15 17.22
CA LYS A 100 0.19 -11.37 16.41
C LYS A 100 -1.27 -11.54 15.95
N SER A 101 -2.23 -11.26 16.81
CA SER A 101 -3.66 -11.28 16.48
C SER A 101 -4.05 -10.22 15.44
N LEU A 102 -3.53 -8.99 15.58
CA LEU A 102 -3.72 -7.90 14.60
C LEU A 102 -3.13 -8.26 13.23
N ILE A 103 -1.89 -8.75 13.19
CA ILE A 103 -1.22 -9.16 11.94
C ILE A 103 -1.97 -10.34 11.28
N THR A 104 -2.45 -11.29 12.07
CA THR A 104 -3.26 -12.42 11.57
C THR A 104 -4.57 -11.93 10.94
N ALA A 105 -5.30 -11.04 11.60
CA ALA A 105 -6.53 -10.46 11.04
C ALA A 105 -6.26 -9.67 9.75
N ALA A 106 -5.14 -8.93 9.67
CA ALA A 106 -4.77 -8.18 8.47
C ALA A 106 -4.44 -9.08 7.27
N LEU A 107 -3.67 -10.16 7.50
CA LEU A 107 -3.08 -11.00 6.44
C LEU A 107 -3.92 -12.22 6.06
N SER A 108 -4.63 -12.82 7.02
CA SER A 108 -5.39 -14.06 6.84
C SER A 108 -6.88 -13.80 6.62
N ASP A 109 -7.47 -12.91 7.42
CA ASP A 109 -8.89 -12.54 7.29
C ASP A 109 -9.11 -11.41 6.27
N GLY A 110 -8.04 -10.75 5.82
CA GLY A 110 -8.06 -9.67 4.83
C GLY A 110 -8.42 -8.29 5.40
N GLU A 111 -8.49 -8.15 6.72
CA GLU A 111 -8.99 -6.95 7.44
C GLU A 111 -7.92 -5.87 7.61
N THR A 112 -7.03 -5.77 6.62
CA THR A 112 -5.85 -4.89 6.60
C THR A 112 -6.21 -3.43 6.90
N ASP A 113 -7.21 -2.85 6.22
CA ASP A 113 -7.61 -1.45 6.45
C ASP A 113 -8.12 -1.21 7.89
N PHE A 114 -8.86 -2.17 8.44
CA PHE A 114 -9.40 -2.08 9.80
C PHE A 114 -8.28 -2.19 10.86
N VAL A 115 -7.37 -3.14 10.70
CA VAL A 115 -6.22 -3.34 11.60
C VAL A 115 -5.32 -2.10 11.62
N VAL A 116 -4.99 -1.54 10.46
CA VAL A 116 -4.15 -0.33 10.40
C VAL A 116 -4.89 0.90 10.97
N ASP A 117 -6.21 0.98 10.81
CA ASP A 117 -7.01 2.03 11.47
C ASP A 117 -7.08 1.86 13.01
N LEU A 118 -6.85 0.65 13.55
CA LEU A 118 -6.66 0.41 14.99
C LEU A 118 -5.26 0.77 15.51
N PHE A 119 -4.23 0.90 14.66
CA PHE A 119 -2.90 1.33 15.13
C PHE A 119 -2.94 2.74 15.74
N ILE A 120 -3.80 3.62 15.22
CA ILE A 120 -3.90 5.03 15.67
C ILE A 120 -4.12 5.18 17.19
N PRO A 121 -5.11 4.52 17.83
CA PRO A 121 -5.25 4.55 19.29
C PRO A 121 -4.27 3.64 20.06
N LEU A 122 -3.69 2.63 19.41
CA LEU A 122 -2.72 1.73 20.08
C LEU A 122 -1.30 2.33 20.14
N MET A 123 -0.98 3.26 19.25
CA MET A 123 0.26 4.04 19.27
C MET A 123 0.37 5.07 20.41
N GLU A 124 -0.59 5.11 21.34
CA GLU A 124 -0.43 5.79 22.63
C GLU A 124 0.41 4.96 23.62
N TYR A 125 0.66 3.68 23.32
CA TYR A 125 1.45 2.76 24.14
C TYR A 125 2.81 2.47 23.48
N ASP A 126 3.91 2.83 24.16
CA ASP A 126 5.27 2.63 23.64
C ASP A 126 5.59 1.14 23.40
N ILE A 127 5.16 0.25 24.31
CA ILE A 127 5.36 -1.20 24.21
C ILE A 127 4.65 -1.78 22.98
N PHE A 128 3.43 -1.32 22.66
CA PHE A 128 2.75 -1.69 21.42
C PHE A 128 3.58 -1.32 20.19
N CYS A 129 4.20 -0.13 20.19
CA CYS A 129 5.02 0.34 19.07
C CYS A 129 6.28 -0.51 18.90
N GLU A 130 6.98 -0.83 19.99
CA GLU A 130 8.19 -1.67 19.99
C GLU A 130 7.89 -3.09 19.52
N VAL A 131 6.85 -3.72 20.08
CA VAL A 131 6.42 -5.08 19.70
C VAL A 131 5.91 -5.12 18.26
N MET A 132 5.04 -4.20 17.83
CA MET A 132 4.51 -4.17 16.46
C MET A 132 5.63 -3.93 15.42
N CYS A 133 6.63 -3.10 15.72
CA CYS A 133 7.78 -2.93 14.82
C CYS A 133 8.66 -4.20 14.76
N THR A 134 8.84 -4.89 15.89
CA THR A 134 9.59 -6.15 15.96
C THR A 134 8.90 -7.28 15.19
N GLU A 135 7.57 -7.42 15.35
CA GLU A 135 6.77 -8.37 14.59
C GLU A 135 6.76 -8.02 13.09
N LEU A 136 6.60 -6.75 12.70
CA LEU A 136 6.71 -6.31 11.30
C LEU A 136 8.08 -6.64 10.68
N MET A 137 9.18 -6.38 11.40
CA MET A 137 10.53 -6.72 10.92
C MET A 137 10.72 -8.24 10.77
N THR A 138 10.21 -9.03 11.72
CA THR A 138 10.26 -10.49 11.67
C THR A 138 9.47 -11.05 10.50
N LEU A 139 8.22 -10.59 10.35
CA LEU A 139 7.29 -10.91 9.27
C LEU A 139 7.89 -10.60 7.88
N CYS A 140 8.48 -9.42 7.72
CA CYS A 140 9.09 -9.00 6.45
C CYS A 140 10.41 -9.73 6.16
N SER A 141 11.15 -10.15 7.19
CA SER A 141 12.35 -10.98 7.02
C SER A 141 11.98 -12.40 6.57
N ALA A 142 10.97 -13.02 7.19
CA ALA A 142 10.46 -14.32 6.79
C ALA A 142 9.95 -14.33 5.33
N PHE A 143 9.24 -13.27 4.91
CA PHE A 143 8.78 -13.12 3.52
C PHE A 143 9.91 -13.12 2.48
N VAL A 144 11.07 -12.54 2.80
CA VAL A 144 12.25 -12.54 1.91
C VAL A 144 12.91 -13.93 1.86
N MET A 145 12.93 -14.66 2.99
CA MET A 145 13.61 -15.96 3.10
C MET A 145 12.77 -17.13 2.57
N ASP A 146 11.49 -17.20 2.93
CA ASP A 146 10.57 -18.30 2.62
C ASP A 146 9.64 -17.99 1.42
N GLY A 147 9.66 -16.74 0.95
CA GLY A 147 8.82 -16.24 -0.14
C GLY A 147 7.35 -16.05 0.25
N PRO A 148 6.44 -15.85 -0.73
CA PRO A 148 5.00 -15.70 -0.51
C PRO A 148 4.29 -17.03 -0.15
N SER A 149 5.02 -18.03 0.33
CA SER A 149 4.66 -19.46 0.33
C SER A 149 3.82 -19.89 1.54
N GLY A 150 2.88 -19.06 1.99
CA GLY A 150 1.97 -19.37 3.11
C GLY A 150 1.84 -18.26 4.16
N ILE A 151 2.70 -17.24 4.10
CA ILE A 151 2.45 -15.95 4.77
C ILE A 151 1.57 -15.10 3.85
N GLY A 152 0.65 -14.31 4.40
CA GLY A 152 -0.30 -13.52 3.61
C GLY A 152 0.34 -12.38 2.79
N ASN A 153 -0.48 -11.54 2.18
CA ASN A 153 0.00 -10.48 1.26
C ASN A 153 0.66 -9.30 1.99
N ILE A 154 1.88 -9.51 2.48
CA ILE A 154 2.70 -8.52 3.19
C ILE A 154 2.94 -7.25 2.34
N PRO A 155 3.25 -7.31 1.04
CA PRO A 155 3.33 -6.10 0.21
C PRO A 155 2.05 -5.25 0.24
N ALA A 156 0.86 -5.86 0.26
CA ALA A 156 -0.40 -5.13 0.40
C ALA A 156 -0.61 -4.57 1.83
N PHE A 157 -0.24 -5.31 2.87
CA PHE A 157 -0.30 -4.84 4.26
C PHE A 157 0.62 -3.64 4.50
N LEU A 158 1.87 -3.71 4.03
CA LEU A 158 2.81 -2.57 4.05
C LEU A 158 2.28 -1.39 3.23
N ALA A 159 1.69 -1.64 2.05
CA ALA A 159 1.07 -0.59 1.24
C ALA A 159 -0.10 0.09 1.97
N ALA A 160 -0.90 -0.64 2.74
CA ALA A 160 -1.96 -0.07 3.56
C ALA A 160 -1.41 0.77 4.72
N ILE A 161 -0.33 0.34 5.38
CA ILE A 161 0.39 1.14 6.39
C ILE A 161 0.89 2.47 5.77
N LEU A 162 1.40 2.45 4.53
CA LEU A 162 1.75 3.68 3.80
C LEU A 162 0.54 4.57 3.45
N CYS A 163 -0.58 3.96 3.03
CA CYS A 163 -1.76 4.67 2.52
C CYS A 163 -2.76 5.09 3.60
N ALA A 164 -2.55 4.69 4.86
CA ALA A 164 -3.50 4.93 5.94
C ALA A 164 -3.73 6.43 6.22
N ASN A 165 -4.93 6.73 6.74
CA ASN A 165 -5.37 8.08 7.05
C ASN A 165 -4.79 8.59 8.39
N TRP A 166 -3.45 8.64 8.46
CA TRP A 166 -2.69 9.02 9.65
C TRP A 166 -3.07 10.42 10.16
N PRO A 167 -3.25 10.60 11.49
CA PRO A 167 -3.38 11.92 12.10
C PRO A 167 -2.22 12.84 11.72
N ARG A 168 -2.46 14.15 11.59
CA ARG A 168 -1.43 15.12 11.10
C ARG A 168 -0.17 15.20 11.97
N ASN A 169 -0.26 14.79 13.24
CA ASN A 169 0.86 14.68 14.17
C ASN A 169 1.65 13.36 14.02
N MET A 170 1.08 12.33 13.37
CA MET A 170 1.65 11.00 13.14
C MET A 170 1.93 10.71 11.65
N SER A 171 1.56 11.61 10.73
CA SER A 171 1.66 11.41 9.27
C SER A 171 3.08 11.62 8.71
N LYS A 172 4.12 11.25 9.46
CA LYS A 172 5.54 11.35 9.06
C LYS A 172 6.26 10.05 9.41
N ALA A 173 6.93 9.46 8.43
CA ALA A 173 7.82 8.32 8.61
C ALA A 173 9.13 8.78 9.31
N ILE A 174 9.05 8.99 10.62
CA ILE A 174 10.16 9.33 11.52
C ILE A 174 9.95 8.48 12.78
N ASP A 175 11.00 7.81 13.23
CA ASP A 175 11.04 6.95 14.43
C ASP A 175 10.30 7.52 15.65
N THR A 176 10.60 8.76 15.99
CA THR A 176 10.11 9.54 17.14
C THR A 176 8.72 10.18 16.91
N ILE A 177 8.04 9.85 15.82
CA ILE A 177 6.73 10.41 15.44
C ILE A 177 5.72 9.32 15.04
N ASN A 178 6.19 8.33 14.28
CA ASN A 178 5.42 7.15 13.88
C ASN A 178 6.40 6.00 13.59
N PRO A 179 6.80 5.22 14.62
CA PRO A 179 7.79 4.15 14.46
C PRO A 179 7.29 3.03 13.52
N ILE A 180 5.98 2.75 13.49
CA ILE A 180 5.37 1.74 12.61
C ILE A 180 5.51 2.15 11.13
N LEU A 181 5.15 3.38 10.79
CA LEU A 181 5.28 3.92 9.43
C LEU A 181 6.76 4.09 9.04
N TYR A 182 7.62 4.49 9.98
CA TYR A 182 9.07 4.54 9.76
C TYR A 182 9.64 3.15 9.45
N THR A 183 9.22 2.12 10.18
CA THR A 183 9.62 0.72 9.98
C THR A 183 9.17 0.21 8.61
N ALA A 184 7.89 0.39 8.25
CA ALA A 184 7.36 -0.01 6.94
C ALA A 184 8.09 0.69 5.77
N VAL A 185 8.35 1.99 5.89
CA VAL A 185 9.15 2.74 4.89
C VAL A 185 10.60 2.24 4.81
N SER A 186 11.20 1.86 5.94
CA SER A 186 12.58 1.37 6.00
C SER A 186 12.73 -0.04 5.42
N VAL A 187 11.78 -0.95 5.69
CA VAL A 187 11.70 -2.27 5.04
C VAL A 187 11.61 -2.13 3.53
N ILE A 188 10.67 -1.32 3.02
CA ILE A 188 10.48 -1.12 1.58
C ILE A 188 11.73 -0.52 0.92
N LYS A 189 12.41 0.43 1.59
CA LYS A 189 13.70 0.95 1.10
C LYS A 189 14.78 -0.12 1.04
N GLY A 190 14.89 -0.98 2.05
CA GLY A 190 15.82 -2.11 2.05
C GLY A 190 15.57 -3.06 0.89
N TRP A 191 14.30 -3.42 0.64
CA TRP A 191 13.91 -4.25 -0.50
C TRP A 191 14.21 -3.60 -1.86
N LEU A 192 13.99 -2.29 -2.00
CA LEU A 192 14.31 -1.56 -3.23
C LEU A 192 15.82 -1.49 -3.48
N LEU A 193 16.64 -1.26 -2.44
CA LEU A 193 18.10 -1.23 -2.58
C LEU A 193 18.68 -2.58 -3.02
N VAL A 194 18.19 -3.71 -2.48
CA VAL A 194 18.60 -5.05 -2.94
C VAL A 194 18.25 -5.26 -4.42
N LEU A 195 17.07 -4.82 -4.86
CA LEU A 195 16.69 -4.89 -6.27
C LEU A 195 17.52 -3.95 -7.15
N GLU A 196 17.94 -2.78 -6.67
CA GLU A 196 18.85 -1.89 -7.39
C GLU A 196 20.26 -2.52 -7.53
N GLU A 197 20.79 -3.14 -6.46
CA GLU A 197 22.05 -3.89 -6.48
C GLU A 197 22.02 -5.10 -7.45
N ASP A 198 20.94 -5.89 -7.45
CA ASP A 198 20.76 -7.02 -8.38
C ASP A 198 20.74 -6.56 -9.86
N ASN A 199 20.08 -5.42 -10.16
CA ASN A 199 20.06 -4.87 -11.53
C ASN A 199 21.44 -4.39 -12.00
N GLU A 200 22.23 -3.72 -11.14
CA GLU A 200 23.60 -3.32 -11.49
C GLU A 200 24.48 -4.56 -11.75
N LEU A 201 24.31 -5.64 -10.97
CA LEU A 201 25.01 -6.90 -11.17
C LEU A 201 24.62 -7.60 -12.48
N GLU A 202 23.34 -7.59 -12.86
CA GLU A 202 22.91 -8.10 -14.18
C GLU A 202 23.50 -7.28 -15.33
N GLU A 203 23.46 -5.94 -15.29
CA GLU A 203 24.07 -5.09 -16.34
C GLU A 203 25.58 -5.34 -16.48
N ILE A 204 26.30 -5.48 -15.37
CA ILE A 204 27.73 -5.84 -15.36
C ILE A 204 27.94 -7.24 -15.96
N GLN A 205 27.10 -8.21 -15.64
CA GLN A 205 27.21 -9.57 -16.14
C GLN A 205 26.92 -9.65 -17.65
N TYR A 206 25.91 -8.95 -18.15
CA TYR A 206 25.64 -8.84 -19.59
C TYR A 206 26.79 -8.14 -20.33
N SER A 207 27.33 -7.05 -19.77
CA SER A 207 28.50 -6.36 -20.34
C SER A 207 29.75 -7.26 -20.40
N ALA A 208 29.99 -8.05 -19.35
CA ALA A 208 31.10 -9.01 -19.32
C ALA A 208 30.92 -10.15 -20.34
N VAL A 209 29.68 -10.62 -20.56
CA VAL A 209 29.36 -11.63 -21.58
C VAL A 209 29.54 -11.08 -22.99
N ASP A 210 29.11 -9.85 -23.28
CA ASP A 210 29.31 -9.21 -24.59
C ASP A 210 30.81 -8.98 -24.88
N LEU A 211 31.61 -8.58 -23.88
CA LEU A 211 33.07 -8.49 -23.99
C LEU A 211 33.74 -9.85 -24.24
N ALA A 212 33.25 -10.92 -23.61
CA ALA A 212 33.72 -12.29 -23.83
C ALA A 212 33.35 -12.81 -25.23
N ILE A 213 32.14 -12.51 -25.73
CA ILE A 213 31.70 -12.85 -27.08
C ILE A 213 32.50 -12.06 -28.12
N GLY A 214 32.71 -10.75 -27.91
CA GLY A 214 33.49 -9.90 -28.81
C GLY A 214 34.93 -10.39 -28.97
N SER A 215 35.63 -10.61 -27.86
CA SER A 215 37.01 -11.12 -27.88
C SER A 215 37.11 -12.52 -28.51
N PHE A 216 36.16 -13.43 -28.22
CA PHE A 216 36.10 -14.74 -28.86
C PHE A 216 35.92 -14.65 -30.39
N LEU A 217 35.10 -13.71 -30.88
CA LEU A 217 34.90 -13.47 -32.30
C LEU A 217 36.13 -12.85 -32.99
N GLU A 218 36.85 -11.96 -32.31
CA GLU A 218 38.12 -11.41 -32.81
C GLU A 218 39.19 -12.49 -32.96
N ASP A 219 39.35 -13.37 -31.97
CA ASP A 219 40.25 -14.53 -32.03
C ASP A 219 39.89 -15.48 -33.18
N LEU A 220 38.58 -15.73 -33.39
CA LEU A 220 38.08 -16.58 -34.48
C LEU A 220 38.36 -15.94 -35.85
N HIS A 221 38.19 -14.63 -35.98
CA HIS A 221 38.52 -13.88 -37.19
C HIS A 221 40.03 -13.82 -37.46
N PHE A 222 40.85 -13.67 -36.41
CA PHE A 222 42.31 -13.73 -36.50
C PHE A 222 42.79 -15.12 -36.96
N GLN A 223 42.28 -16.20 -36.36
CA GLN A 223 42.59 -17.57 -36.79
C GLN A 223 42.11 -17.85 -38.22
N ALA A 224 40.92 -17.39 -38.62
CA ALA A 224 40.42 -17.54 -39.98
C ALA A 224 41.33 -16.82 -41.00
N SER A 225 41.72 -15.58 -40.69
CA SER A 225 42.65 -14.77 -41.50
C SER A 225 44.01 -15.44 -41.64
N HIS A 226 44.57 -15.96 -40.53
CA HIS A 226 45.85 -16.66 -40.54
C HIS A 226 45.80 -17.98 -41.33
N ARG A 227 44.67 -18.73 -41.28
CA ARG A 227 44.47 -19.95 -42.09
C ARG A 227 44.34 -19.63 -43.59
N GLN A 228 43.65 -18.54 -43.95
CA GLN A 228 43.59 -18.08 -45.34
C GLN A 228 44.98 -17.68 -45.85
N PHE A 229 45.77 -16.95 -45.05
CA PHE A 229 47.14 -16.59 -45.39
C PHE A 229 48.01 -17.84 -45.64
N THR A 230 47.98 -18.83 -44.75
CA THR A 230 48.75 -20.08 -44.96
C THR A 230 48.29 -20.87 -46.18
N ASN A 231 46.99 -20.94 -46.47
CA ASN A 231 46.47 -21.62 -47.66
C ASN A 231 46.88 -20.91 -48.96
N ASN A 232 46.85 -19.58 -48.98
CA ASN A 232 47.28 -18.79 -50.13
C ASN A 232 48.80 -18.93 -50.39
N GLN A 233 49.62 -18.98 -49.33
CA GLN A 233 51.05 -19.30 -49.46
C GLN A 233 51.28 -20.73 -49.99
N LEU A 234 50.47 -21.70 -49.56
CA LEU A 234 50.55 -23.09 -50.06
C LEU A 234 50.20 -23.19 -51.55
N GLN A 235 49.16 -22.47 -52.01
CA GLN A 235 48.80 -22.41 -53.43
C GLN A 235 49.87 -21.69 -54.26
N LEU A 236 50.46 -20.60 -53.75
CA LEU A 236 51.58 -19.92 -54.40
C LEU A 236 52.84 -20.80 -54.49
N ALA A 237 53.11 -21.62 -53.48
CA ALA A 237 54.20 -22.60 -53.50
C ALA A 237 53.95 -23.68 -54.57
N ASN A 238 52.75 -24.26 -54.62
CA ASN A 238 52.37 -25.26 -55.63
C ASN A 238 52.39 -24.69 -57.06
N LEU A 239 51.96 -23.45 -57.27
CA LEU A 239 52.07 -22.76 -58.56
C LEU A 239 53.54 -22.56 -58.98
N ARG A 240 54.42 -22.17 -58.06
CA ARG A 240 55.87 -22.07 -58.34
C ARG A 240 56.50 -23.43 -58.67
N PHE A 241 55.96 -24.52 -58.14
CA PHE A 241 56.41 -25.88 -58.48
C PHE A 241 55.95 -26.31 -59.89
N PHE A 242 54.77 -25.87 -60.34
CA PHE A 242 54.23 -26.19 -61.66
C PHE A 242 54.85 -25.40 -62.83
N PHE A 243 55.51 -24.27 -62.57
CA PHE A 243 56.11 -23.38 -63.59
C PHE A 243 57.65 -23.47 -63.66
N ASN A 244 58.26 -24.56 -63.18
CA ASN A 244 59.71 -24.80 -63.26
C ASN A 244 60.04 -26.14 -63.96
N PHE A 245 59.61 -26.27 -65.22
CA PHE A 245 60.05 -27.28 -66.19
C PHE A 245 60.03 -26.68 -67.60
#